data_AF-W7BHA4-F1
#
_entry.id   AF-W7BHA4-F1
#
_cell.length_a   1.000
_cell.length_b   1.000
_cell.length_c   1.000
_cell.angle_alpha   90.00
_cell.angle_beta   90.00
_cell.angle_gamma   90.00
#
_symmetry.space_group_name_H-M   'P 1'
#
loop_
_entity.id
_entity.type
_entity.pdbx_description
1 polymer ?
#
loop_
_entity_poly.entity_id
_entity_poly.type
_entity_poly.pdbx_seq_one_letter_code
_entity_poly.pdbx_strand_id
1 'polypeptide(L)'
;MGQQTLYFKKFYKNKGSWLPIFVFVLAILAVLVMNTRVGAERNLSGMEKEEIALNRAMLTVNEQSMASAQTEEEKAAFEEGDALSKARIAKQQSVVDLYDNESWSEAYKVKIDLIKESYGVYTGDMNASQELKESIFRQIAIYTKLAELDIKSDQEDMETQGTTFLYRMLTNFFPVFFVIILCFTLNMVFTDRFYQNIDRSLLLPQKYVKVTSQRLLFGLLVAFSLYIITCLIAYLPASFFIGCREF
;
A
#
# COMPACT_ATOMS: atom_id res chain seq x y z
N MET A 1 1.50 40.70 17.65
CA MET A 1 2.26 39.88 16.68
C MET A 1 3.62 39.41 17.20
N GLY A 2 4.40 40.20 17.97
CA GLY A 2 5.75 39.81 18.43
C GLY A 2 5.89 38.60 19.38
N GLN A 3 4.79 38.11 20.00
CA GLN A 3 4.83 36.93 20.87
C GLN A 3 4.69 35.60 20.11
N GLN A 4 3.91 35.59 19.02
CA GLN A 4 3.76 34.39 18.18
C GLN A 4 5.06 34.05 17.46
N THR A 5 5.78 35.05 16.96
CA THR A 5 7.12 34.89 16.36
C THR A 5 8.13 34.31 17.36
N LEU A 6 7.96 34.58 18.66
CA LEU A 6 8.80 34.05 19.73
C LEU A 6 8.55 32.55 19.98
N TYR A 7 7.29 32.10 19.94
CA TYR A 7 6.93 30.69 20.03
C TYR A 7 7.43 29.88 18.81
N PHE A 8 7.25 30.41 17.59
CA PHE A 8 7.82 29.79 16.38
C PHE A 8 9.35 29.68 16.45
N LYS A 9 10.03 30.76 16.85
CA LYS A 9 11.50 30.78 16.99
C LYS A 9 11.99 29.78 18.04
N LYS A 10 11.27 29.62 19.15
CA LYS A 10 11.58 28.63 20.20
C LYS A 10 11.35 27.21 19.71
N PHE A 11 10.21 26.95 19.07
CA PHE A 11 9.87 25.64 18.52
C PHE A 11 10.92 25.19 17.49
N TYR A 12 11.27 26.07 16.55
CA TYR A 12 12.29 25.80 15.54
C TYR A 12 13.67 25.52 16.14
N LYS A 13 14.08 26.27 17.16
CA LYS A 13 15.39 26.08 17.81
C LYS A 13 15.46 24.84 18.71
N ASN A 14 14.33 24.28 19.12
CA ASN A 14 14.31 23.17 20.04
C ASN A 14 14.45 21.84 19.30
N LYS A 15 15.64 21.22 19.40
CA LYS A 15 15.96 19.95 18.71
C LYS A 15 15.01 18.82 19.08
N GLY A 16 14.43 18.82 20.29
CA GLY A 16 13.49 17.80 20.72
C GLY A 16 12.13 17.85 19.99
N SER A 17 11.73 19.02 19.47
CA SER A 17 10.48 19.18 18.70
C SER A 17 10.56 18.47 17.34
N TRP A 18 11.77 18.39 16.78
CA TRP A 18 12.01 17.82 15.45
C TRP A 18 12.10 16.30 15.46
N LEU A 19 12.47 15.70 16.59
CA LEU A 19 12.63 14.26 16.72
C LEU A 19 11.36 13.46 16.33
N PRO A 20 10.17 13.71 16.89
CA PRO A 20 8.96 12.96 16.53
C PRO A 20 8.54 13.17 15.08
N ILE A 21 8.76 14.38 14.54
CA ILE A 21 8.48 14.70 13.13
C ILE A 21 9.40 13.88 12.22
N PHE A 22 10.69 13.85 12.51
CA PHE A 22 11.68 13.11 11.73
C PHE A 22 11.41 11.61 11.75
N VAL A 23 11.10 11.03 12.92
CA VAL A 23 10.72 9.62 13.07
C VAL A 23 9.50 9.30 12.21
N PHE A 24 8.50 10.19 12.17
CA PHE A 24 7.30 9.97 11.38
C PHE A 24 7.55 10.04 9.87
N VAL A 25 8.34 11.02 9.42
CA VAL A 25 8.75 11.11 8.02
C VAL A 25 9.52 9.85 7.60
N LEU A 26 10.45 9.39 8.44
CA LEU A 26 11.16 8.13 8.21
C LEU A 26 10.22 6.92 8.15
N ALA A 27 9.19 6.87 9.01
CA ALA A 27 8.22 5.79 8.99
C ALA A 27 7.42 5.75 7.67
N ILE A 28 6.96 6.91 7.18
CA ILE A 28 6.25 7.01 5.88
C ILE A 28 7.15 6.54 4.74
N LEU A 29 8.39 7.01 4.70
CA LEU A 29 9.36 6.60 3.68
C LEU A 29 9.70 5.10 3.77
N ALA A 30 9.82 4.55 4.98
CA ALA A 30 10.06 3.13 5.19
C ALA A 30 8.90 2.28 4.67
N VAL A 31 7.65 2.69 4.91
CA VAL A 31 6.47 2.00 4.37
C VAL A 31 6.45 2.08 2.84
N LEU A 32 6.75 3.23 2.25
CA LEU A 32 6.84 3.36 0.78
C LEU A 32 7.91 2.44 0.18
N VAL A 33 9.09 2.36 0.80
CA VAL A 33 10.18 1.48 0.36
C VAL A 33 9.80 0.00 0.52
N MET A 34 9.13 -0.36 1.62
CA MET A 34 8.67 -1.73 1.83
C MET A 34 7.59 -2.10 0.79
N ASN A 35 6.61 -1.24 0.57
CA ASN A 35 5.54 -1.46 -0.41
C ASN A 35 6.09 -1.57 -1.83
N THR A 36 7.09 -0.77 -2.21
CA THR A 36 7.70 -0.88 -3.54
C THR A 36 8.47 -2.18 -3.75
N ARG A 37 9.22 -2.64 -2.74
CA ARG A 37 9.96 -3.90 -2.83
C ARG A 37 9.02 -5.10 -2.87
N VAL A 38 8.09 -5.17 -1.94
CA VAL A 38 7.18 -6.33 -1.83
C VAL A 38 6.08 -6.28 -2.89
N GLY A 39 5.64 -5.08 -3.28
CA GLY A 39 4.65 -4.90 -4.36
C GLY A 39 5.16 -5.34 -5.72
N ALA A 40 6.48 -5.39 -5.95
CA ALA A 40 7.04 -5.95 -7.17
C ALA A 40 6.80 -7.47 -7.28
N GLU A 41 6.91 -8.20 -6.16
CA GLU A 41 6.68 -9.64 -6.08
C GLU A 41 5.20 -9.99 -5.99
N ARG A 42 4.39 -9.09 -5.42
CA ARG A 42 2.96 -9.32 -5.16
C ARG A 42 2.02 -8.71 -6.20
N ASN A 43 2.50 -7.92 -7.16
CA ASN A 43 1.65 -7.47 -8.27
C ASN A 43 1.24 -8.66 -9.18
N LEU A 44 0.33 -8.41 -10.13
CA LEU A 44 -0.18 -9.45 -11.03
C LEU A 44 0.96 -10.23 -11.73
N SER A 45 1.94 -9.55 -12.31
CA SER A 45 3.10 -10.17 -12.95
C SER A 45 3.91 -11.04 -12.00
N GLY A 46 4.17 -10.56 -10.77
CA GLY A 46 4.86 -11.33 -9.74
C GLY A 46 4.09 -12.60 -9.33
N MET A 47 2.78 -12.49 -9.12
CA MET A 47 1.91 -13.62 -8.80
C MET A 47 1.85 -14.65 -9.93
N GLU A 48 1.73 -14.20 -11.19
CA GLU A 48 1.75 -15.12 -12.34
C GLU A 48 3.11 -15.81 -12.48
N LYS A 49 4.22 -15.11 -12.27
CA LYS A 49 5.57 -15.70 -12.29
C LYS A 49 5.72 -16.79 -11.22
N GLU A 50 5.16 -16.59 -10.04
CA GLU A 50 5.10 -17.61 -8.98
C GLU A 50 4.26 -18.82 -9.41
N GLU A 51 3.05 -18.61 -9.93
CA GLU A 51 2.17 -19.69 -10.39
C GLU A 51 2.79 -20.47 -11.57
N ILE A 52 3.46 -19.78 -12.50
CA ILE A 52 4.22 -20.40 -13.60
C ILE A 52 5.35 -21.28 -13.06
N ALA A 53 6.10 -20.80 -12.06
CA ALA A 53 7.20 -21.58 -11.46
C ALA A 53 6.66 -22.86 -10.79
N LEU A 54 5.54 -22.77 -10.08
CA LEU A 54 4.87 -23.92 -9.49
C LEU A 54 4.36 -24.90 -10.56
N ASN A 55 3.69 -24.41 -11.61
CA ASN A 55 3.20 -25.25 -12.70
C ASN A 55 4.34 -25.95 -13.45
N ARG A 56 5.49 -25.27 -13.65
CA ARG A 56 6.69 -25.89 -14.24
C ARG A 56 7.29 -26.98 -13.34
N ALA A 57 7.33 -26.76 -12.03
CA ALA A 57 7.78 -27.78 -11.10
C ALA A 57 6.85 -29.01 -11.11
N MET A 58 5.54 -28.80 -11.21
CA MET A 58 4.56 -29.90 -11.36
C MET A 58 4.76 -30.67 -12.67
N LEU A 59 5.02 -29.98 -13.79
CA LEU A 59 5.35 -30.65 -15.06
C LEU A 59 6.58 -31.57 -14.91
N THR A 60 7.64 -31.12 -14.25
CA THR A 60 8.83 -31.97 -14.02
C THR A 60 8.51 -33.19 -13.17
N VAL A 61 7.66 -33.07 -12.16
CA VAL A 61 7.19 -34.21 -11.37
C VAL A 61 6.32 -35.16 -12.20
N ASN A 62 5.49 -34.61 -13.09
CA ASN A 62 4.64 -35.38 -13.99
C ASN A 62 5.49 -36.17 -15.00
N GLU A 63 6.52 -35.56 -15.58
CA GLU A 63 7.50 -36.21 -16.47
C GLU A 63 8.22 -37.39 -15.79
N GLN A 64 8.61 -37.23 -14.51
CA GLN A 64 9.20 -38.33 -13.73
C GLN A 64 8.19 -39.45 -13.45
N SER A 65 6.93 -39.10 -13.23
CA SER A 65 5.84 -40.04 -12.97
C SER A 65 5.46 -40.82 -14.23
N MET A 66 5.49 -40.17 -15.41
CA MET A 66 5.32 -40.82 -16.72
C MET A 66 6.35 -41.93 -16.97
N ALA A 67 7.60 -41.73 -16.56
CA ALA A 67 8.64 -42.76 -16.67
C ALA A 67 8.32 -44.03 -15.85
N SER A 68 7.41 -43.92 -14.88
CA SER A 68 6.95 -45.01 -14.01
C SER A 68 5.57 -45.56 -14.39
N ALA A 69 4.92 -44.99 -15.41
CA ALA A 69 3.58 -45.39 -15.86
C ALA A 69 3.59 -46.82 -16.42
N GLN A 70 2.62 -47.63 -16.00
CA GLN A 70 2.59 -49.07 -16.32
C GLN A 70 1.70 -49.41 -17.52
N THR A 71 0.80 -48.50 -17.90
CA THR A 71 -0.15 -48.69 -18.99
C THR A 71 -0.08 -47.56 -20.02
N GLU A 72 -0.48 -47.83 -21.26
CA GLU A 72 -0.56 -46.81 -22.32
C GLU A 72 -1.68 -45.79 -22.06
N GLU A 73 -2.77 -46.19 -21.39
CA GLU A 73 -3.83 -45.26 -20.94
C GLU A 73 -3.32 -44.28 -19.89
N GLU A 74 -2.50 -44.74 -18.94
CA GLU A 74 -1.89 -43.89 -17.92
C GLU A 74 -0.89 -42.90 -18.53
N LYS A 75 -0.07 -43.33 -19.50
CA LYS A 75 0.79 -42.43 -20.27
C LYS A 75 0.01 -41.39 -21.06
N ALA A 76 -1.06 -41.80 -21.76
CA ALA A 76 -1.89 -40.88 -22.53
C ALA A 76 -2.55 -39.82 -21.64
N ALA A 77 -3.03 -40.21 -20.45
CA ALA A 77 -3.60 -39.27 -19.48
C ALA A 77 -2.56 -38.26 -18.97
N PHE A 78 -1.32 -38.70 -18.74
CA PHE A 78 -0.23 -37.79 -18.37
C PHE A 78 0.15 -36.82 -19.50
N GLU A 79 0.23 -37.30 -20.75
CA GLU A 79 0.51 -36.45 -21.92
C GLU A 79 -0.57 -35.37 -22.13
N GLU A 80 -1.84 -35.74 -21.97
CA GLU A 80 -2.96 -34.80 -22.04
C GLU A 80 -2.86 -33.74 -20.92
N GLY A 81 -2.60 -34.16 -19.69
CA GLY A 81 -2.40 -33.26 -18.55
C GLY A 81 -1.21 -32.30 -18.74
N ASP A 82 -0.12 -32.80 -19.33
CA ASP A 82 1.06 -32.01 -19.69
C ASP A 82 0.75 -30.97 -20.76
N ALA A 83 0.01 -31.34 -21.80
CA ALA A 83 -0.40 -30.44 -22.87
C ALA A 83 -1.28 -29.30 -22.33
N LEU A 84 -2.26 -29.62 -21.47
CA LEU A 84 -3.11 -28.65 -20.80
C LEU A 84 -2.29 -27.70 -19.92
N SER A 85 -1.35 -28.25 -19.13
CA SER A 85 -0.49 -27.46 -18.25
C SER A 85 0.43 -26.52 -19.03
N LYS A 86 1.01 -26.98 -20.14
CA LYS A 86 1.83 -26.16 -21.05
C LYS A 86 1.02 -25.03 -21.69
N ALA A 87 -0.21 -25.30 -22.13
CA ALA A 87 -1.12 -24.29 -22.66
C ALA A 87 -1.48 -23.23 -21.59
N ARG A 88 -1.73 -23.66 -20.35
CA ARG A 88 -2.00 -22.77 -19.21
C ARG A 88 -0.81 -21.87 -18.90
N ILE A 89 0.40 -22.43 -18.83
CA ILE A 89 1.64 -21.66 -18.63
C ILE A 89 1.83 -20.62 -19.73
N ALA A 90 1.56 -20.96 -20.99
CA ALA A 90 1.67 -20.02 -22.10
C ALA A 90 0.69 -18.83 -21.96
N LYS A 91 -0.56 -19.09 -21.57
CA LYS A 91 -1.54 -18.03 -21.26
C LYS A 91 -1.07 -17.16 -20.08
N GLN A 92 -0.57 -17.75 -18.99
CA GLN A 92 -0.05 -16.99 -17.85
C GLN A 92 1.16 -16.13 -18.23
N GLN A 93 2.06 -16.66 -19.08
CA GLN A 93 3.19 -15.88 -19.60
C GLN A 93 2.70 -14.69 -20.42
N SER A 94 1.63 -14.85 -21.21
CA SER A 94 1.05 -13.71 -21.93
C SER A 94 0.48 -12.64 -20.99
N VAL A 95 -0.08 -13.01 -19.83
CA VAL A 95 -0.49 -12.04 -18.79
C VAL A 95 0.72 -11.26 -18.30
N VAL A 96 1.82 -11.95 -17.99
CA VAL A 96 3.08 -11.33 -17.55
C VAL A 96 3.61 -10.36 -18.60
N ASP A 97 3.71 -10.80 -19.85
CA ASP A 97 4.28 -10.01 -20.93
C ASP A 97 3.44 -8.78 -21.24
N LEU A 98 2.10 -8.91 -21.26
CA LEU A 98 1.18 -7.78 -21.43
C LEU A 98 1.27 -6.80 -20.26
N TYR A 99 1.33 -7.30 -19.03
CA TYR A 99 1.38 -6.47 -17.82
C TYR A 99 2.70 -5.71 -17.69
N ASP A 100 3.83 -6.36 -17.98
CA ASP A 100 5.16 -5.76 -17.92
C ASP A 100 5.37 -4.74 -19.07
N ASN A 101 4.65 -4.89 -20.19
CA ASN A 101 4.60 -3.92 -21.31
C ASN A 101 3.52 -2.84 -21.16
N GLU A 102 2.98 -2.64 -19.95
CA GLU A 102 1.96 -1.63 -19.64
C GLU A 102 0.61 -1.78 -20.40
N SER A 103 0.37 -2.93 -21.04
CA SER A 103 -0.92 -3.28 -21.66
C SER A 103 -1.85 -3.92 -20.63
N TRP A 104 -2.20 -3.15 -19.59
CA TRP A 104 -2.87 -3.67 -18.39
C TRP A 104 -4.28 -4.18 -18.70
N SER A 105 -5.07 -3.43 -19.49
CA SER A 105 -6.41 -3.86 -19.89
C SER A 105 -6.43 -5.24 -20.53
N GLU A 106 -5.50 -5.50 -21.46
CA GLU A 106 -5.34 -6.79 -22.12
C GLU A 106 -4.89 -7.87 -21.14
N ALA A 107 -3.92 -7.57 -20.28
CA ALA A 107 -3.45 -8.52 -19.26
C ALA A 107 -4.60 -8.98 -18.34
N TYR A 108 -5.45 -8.05 -17.91
CA TYR A 108 -6.62 -8.37 -17.08
C TYR A 108 -7.66 -9.20 -17.81
N LYS A 109 -7.93 -8.94 -19.09
CA LYS A 109 -8.85 -9.75 -19.88
C LYS A 109 -8.37 -11.21 -19.94
N VAL A 110 -7.09 -11.42 -20.23
CA VAL A 110 -6.50 -12.76 -20.24
C VAL A 110 -6.55 -13.41 -18.85
N LYS A 111 -6.29 -12.65 -17.77
CA LYS A 111 -6.39 -13.18 -16.40
C LYS A 111 -7.83 -13.57 -16.03
N ILE A 112 -8.83 -12.77 -16.41
CA ILE A 112 -10.24 -13.08 -16.21
C ILE A 112 -10.61 -14.39 -16.91
N ASP A 113 -10.15 -14.57 -18.15
CA ASP A 113 -10.40 -15.80 -18.91
C ASP A 113 -9.77 -17.03 -18.23
N LEU A 114 -8.53 -16.91 -17.75
CA LEU A 114 -7.88 -17.96 -16.96
C LEU A 114 -8.64 -18.32 -15.68
N ILE A 115 -9.18 -17.33 -14.95
CA ILE A 115 -9.98 -17.56 -13.75
C ILE A 115 -11.28 -18.28 -14.11
N LYS A 116 -11.98 -17.80 -15.15
CA LYS A 116 -13.26 -18.39 -15.57
C LYS A 116 -13.11 -19.83 -16.06
N GLU A 117 -12.03 -20.13 -16.77
CA GLU A 117 -11.67 -21.48 -17.22
C GLU A 117 -11.33 -22.38 -16.01
N SER A 118 -10.47 -21.91 -15.10
CA SER A 118 -10.00 -22.72 -13.95
C SER A 118 -11.11 -23.11 -12.97
N TYR A 119 -12.15 -22.28 -12.84
CA TYR A 119 -13.25 -22.52 -11.90
C TYR A 119 -14.58 -22.90 -12.58
N GLY A 120 -14.57 -23.23 -13.88
CA GLY A 120 -15.79 -23.66 -14.59
C GLY A 120 -16.90 -22.59 -14.61
N VAL A 121 -16.53 -21.30 -14.57
CA VAL A 121 -17.52 -20.20 -14.63
C VAL A 121 -18.27 -20.25 -15.96
N TYR A 122 -17.60 -20.63 -17.04
CA TYR A 122 -18.21 -20.73 -18.37
C TYR A 122 -19.22 -21.88 -18.48
N THR A 123 -18.98 -22.99 -17.79
CA THR A 123 -19.83 -24.18 -17.86
C THR A 123 -20.97 -24.15 -16.85
N GLY A 124 -20.91 -23.26 -15.84
CA GLY A 124 -21.86 -23.23 -14.73
C GLY A 124 -21.59 -24.31 -13.66
N ASP A 125 -20.62 -25.19 -13.90
CA ASP A 125 -20.26 -26.32 -13.03
C ASP A 125 -19.21 -25.94 -11.97
N MET A 126 -19.41 -24.79 -11.32
CA MET A 126 -18.54 -24.39 -10.23
C MET A 126 -18.87 -25.21 -8.97
N ASN A 127 -18.15 -26.32 -8.79
CA ASN A 127 -18.17 -27.14 -7.57
C ASN A 127 -17.31 -26.48 -6.47
N ALA A 128 -17.84 -25.40 -5.90
CA ALA A 128 -17.20 -24.60 -4.86
C ALA A 128 -18.21 -24.24 -3.75
N SER A 129 -17.71 -24.00 -2.53
CA SER A 129 -18.52 -23.38 -1.47
C SER A 129 -19.02 -22.01 -1.90
N GLN A 130 -20.13 -21.55 -1.34
CA GLN A 130 -20.67 -20.22 -1.66
C GLN A 130 -19.64 -19.10 -1.43
N GLU A 131 -18.89 -19.17 -0.33
CA GLU A 131 -17.81 -18.22 -0.01
C GLU A 131 -16.74 -18.18 -1.12
N LEU A 132 -16.34 -19.34 -1.64
CA LEU A 132 -15.37 -19.41 -2.72
C LEU A 132 -15.94 -18.84 -4.02
N LYS A 133 -17.21 -19.12 -4.34
CA LYS A 133 -17.91 -18.50 -5.49
C LYS A 133 -17.89 -16.99 -5.40
N GLU A 134 -18.28 -16.44 -4.26
CA GLU A 134 -18.31 -14.99 -4.02
C GLU A 134 -16.92 -14.37 -4.15
N SER A 135 -15.88 -15.02 -3.62
CA SER A 135 -14.49 -14.56 -3.76
C SER A 135 -14.04 -14.53 -5.22
N ILE A 136 -14.35 -15.56 -6.00
CA ILE A 136 -14.02 -15.65 -7.44
C ILE A 136 -14.74 -14.54 -8.22
N PHE A 137 -16.04 -14.35 -8.00
CA PHE A 137 -16.80 -13.29 -8.67
C PHE A 137 -16.31 -11.89 -8.29
N ARG A 138 -15.93 -11.68 -7.02
CA ARG A 138 -15.31 -10.43 -6.57
C ARG A 138 -13.99 -10.18 -7.31
N GLN A 139 -13.15 -11.20 -7.44
CA GLN A 139 -11.87 -11.08 -8.16
C GLN A 139 -12.09 -10.74 -9.64
N ILE A 140 -13.04 -11.39 -10.31
CA ILE A 140 -13.43 -11.07 -11.69
C ILE A 140 -13.92 -9.62 -11.79
N ALA A 141 -14.76 -9.17 -10.86
CA ALA A 141 -15.29 -7.81 -10.85
C ALA A 141 -14.18 -6.76 -10.68
N ILE A 142 -13.21 -7.01 -9.79
CA ILE A 142 -12.04 -6.14 -9.61
C ILE A 142 -11.23 -6.04 -10.90
N TYR A 143 -10.84 -7.17 -11.51
CA TYR A 143 -10.08 -7.14 -12.76
C TYR A 143 -10.88 -6.54 -13.92
N THR A 144 -12.20 -6.70 -13.94
CA THR A 144 -13.06 -6.06 -14.95
C THR A 144 -12.98 -4.54 -14.83
N LYS A 145 -13.06 -4.00 -13.61
CA LYS A 145 -12.92 -2.56 -13.37
C LYS A 145 -11.52 -2.04 -13.65
N LEU A 146 -10.48 -2.79 -13.29
CA LEU A 146 -9.11 -2.44 -13.63
C LEU A 146 -8.88 -2.44 -15.15
N ALA A 147 -9.52 -3.36 -15.88
CA ALA A 147 -9.46 -3.40 -17.34
C ALA A 147 -10.19 -2.23 -18.01
N GLU A 148 -11.33 -1.80 -17.45
CA GLU A 148 -12.07 -0.62 -17.91
C GLU A 148 -11.27 0.68 -17.71
N LEU A 149 -10.58 0.79 -16.58
CA LEU A 149 -9.80 1.97 -16.20
C LEU A 149 -8.40 2.00 -16.82
N ASP A 150 -7.93 0.85 -17.31
CA ASP A 150 -6.56 0.65 -17.81
C ASP A 150 -5.51 1.19 -16.84
N ILE A 151 -5.55 0.67 -15.61
CA ILE A 151 -4.63 1.03 -14.53
C ILE A 151 -3.91 -0.19 -13.99
N LYS A 152 -2.66 0.01 -13.57
CA LYS A 152 -1.90 -0.99 -12.84
C LYS A 152 -2.58 -1.33 -11.52
N SER A 153 -2.70 -2.62 -11.23
CA SER A 153 -3.28 -3.13 -10.00
C SER A 153 -2.26 -2.94 -8.89
N ASP A 154 -2.57 -2.03 -7.97
CA ASP A 154 -1.97 -2.05 -6.64
C ASP A 154 -2.60 -3.20 -5.87
N GLN A 155 -1.79 -3.98 -5.15
CA GLN A 155 -2.35 -4.92 -4.18
C GLN A 155 -2.95 -4.13 -3.03
N GLU A 156 -4.10 -4.61 -2.55
CA GLU A 156 -4.69 -4.12 -1.31
C GLU A 156 -3.63 -4.21 -0.20
N ASP A 157 -3.44 -3.14 0.56
CA ASP A 157 -2.36 -3.02 1.54
C ASP A 157 -0.93 -3.02 0.99
N MET A 158 -0.71 -2.74 -0.30
CA MET A 158 0.62 -2.43 -0.88
C MET A 158 0.58 -1.30 -1.89
N GLU A 159 -0.32 -0.36 -1.68
CA GLU A 159 -0.48 0.84 -2.49
C GLU A 159 0.83 1.62 -2.53
N THR A 160 1.19 2.06 -3.73
CA THR A 160 2.43 2.82 -3.95
C THR A 160 2.20 4.08 -4.79
N GLN A 161 1.08 4.18 -5.49
CA GLN A 161 0.74 5.36 -6.29
C GLN A 161 0.34 6.52 -5.38
N GLY A 162 0.63 7.76 -5.80
CA GLY A 162 0.51 8.95 -4.93
C GLY A 162 -0.81 9.05 -4.16
N THR A 163 -1.94 8.94 -4.86
CA THR A 163 -3.28 9.11 -4.28
C THR A 163 -3.67 7.93 -3.38
N THR A 164 -3.44 6.70 -3.83
CA THR A 164 -3.78 5.48 -3.10
C THR A 164 -2.90 5.31 -1.86
N PHE A 165 -1.61 5.63 -1.98
CA PHE A 165 -0.67 5.66 -0.86
C PHE A 165 -1.04 6.73 0.17
N LEU A 166 -1.40 7.95 -0.27
CA LEU A 166 -1.88 9.00 0.62
C LEU A 166 -3.14 8.56 1.38
N TYR A 167 -4.12 8.00 0.68
CA TYR A 167 -5.35 7.50 1.27
C TYR A 167 -5.08 6.45 2.36
N ARG A 168 -4.18 5.51 2.09
CA ARG A 168 -3.77 4.52 3.09
C ARG A 168 -3.07 5.15 4.28
N MET A 169 -2.15 6.08 4.05
CA MET A 169 -1.49 6.79 5.16
C MET A 169 -2.52 7.48 6.05
N LEU A 170 -3.51 8.15 5.44
CA LEU A 170 -4.60 8.82 6.16
C LEU A 170 -5.49 7.85 6.95
N THR A 171 -5.76 6.67 6.40
CA THR A 171 -6.68 5.70 7.01
C THR A 171 -6.02 4.89 8.11
N ASN A 172 -4.80 4.39 7.88
CA ASN A 172 -4.17 3.38 8.74
C ASN A 172 -3.12 3.96 9.69
N PHE A 173 -2.37 4.98 9.26
CA PHE A 173 -1.19 5.46 10.01
C PHE A 173 -1.45 6.80 10.71
N PHE A 174 -2.10 7.74 10.04
CA PHE A 174 -2.37 9.07 10.58
C PHE A 174 -3.14 9.06 11.91
N PRO A 175 -4.18 8.25 12.13
CA PRO A 175 -4.95 8.31 13.37
C PRO A 175 -4.09 8.06 14.63
N VAL A 176 -3.06 7.22 14.51
CA VAL A 176 -2.16 6.89 15.61
C VAL A 176 -0.98 7.87 15.67
N PHE A 177 -0.27 8.04 14.55
CA PHE A 177 0.96 8.84 14.52
C PHE A 177 0.70 10.34 14.72
N PHE A 178 -0.38 10.87 14.13
CA PHE A 178 -0.73 12.28 14.27
C PHE A 178 -1.05 12.62 15.73
N VAL A 179 -1.76 11.73 16.44
CA VAL A 179 -2.07 11.91 17.86
C VAL A 179 -0.80 11.91 18.71
N ILE A 180 0.14 11.00 18.46
CA ILE A 180 1.41 10.96 19.19
C ILE A 180 2.21 12.27 18.99
N ILE A 181 2.37 12.71 17.74
CA ILE A 181 3.12 13.95 17.42
C ILE A 181 2.44 15.17 18.02
N LEU A 182 1.11 15.22 17.98
CA LEU A 182 0.32 16.31 18.54
C LEU A 182 0.47 16.35 20.07
N CYS A 183 0.39 15.20 20.74
CA CYS A 183 0.63 15.08 22.18
C CYS A 183 2.04 15.55 22.57
N PHE A 184 3.08 15.11 21.87
CA PHE A 184 4.46 15.55 22.12
C PHE A 184 4.64 17.05 21.91
N THR A 185 4.11 17.57 20.79
CA THR A 185 4.21 18.98 20.42
C THR A 185 3.49 19.86 21.44
N LEU A 186 2.26 19.52 21.80
CA LEU A 186 1.50 20.25 22.81
C LEU A 186 2.18 20.17 24.17
N ASN A 187 2.60 18.98 24.61
CA ASN A 187 3.30 18.83 25.88
C ASN A 187 4.51 19.76 25.96
N MET A 188 5.32 19.80 24.91
CA MET A 188 6.49 20.67 24.82
C MET A 188 6.16 22.17 24.85
N VAL A 189 5.13 22.60 24.11
CA VAL A 189 4.68 24.00 24.08
C VAL A 189 4.13 24.45 25.43
N PHE A 190 3.43 23.56 26.14
CA PHE A 190 2.83 23.88 27.43
C PHE A 190 3.81 23.76 28.59
N THR A 191 4.79 22.86 28.51
CA THR A 191 5.79 22.63 29.57
C THR A 191 6.99 23.57 29.52
N ASP A 192 7.29 24.22 28.38
CA ASP A 192 8.38 25.22 28.26
C ASP A 192 8.25 26.42 29.22
N ARG A 193 7.06 26.64 29.81
CA ARG A 193 6.84 27.66 30.85
C ARG A 193 7.47 27.28 32.20
N PHE A 194 7.65 25.99 32.45
CA PHE A 194 8.13 25.47 33.73
C PHE A 194 9.64 25.28 33.66
N TYR A 195 10.34 25.86 34.64
CA TYR A 195 11.76 25.61 34.84
C TYR A 195 11.98 25.29 36.32
N GLN A 196 12.51 24.11 36.62
CA GLN A 196 12.65 23.62 38.00
C GLN A 196 11.34 23.71 38.78
N ASN A 197 10.22 23.29 38.18
CA ASN A 197 8.86 23.36 38.74
C ASN A 197 8.32 24.77 39.00
N ILE A 198 9.07 25.83 38.67
CA ILE A 198 8.62 27.21 38.79
C ILE A 198 8.03 27.67 37.46
N ASP A 199 6.81 28.21 37.53
CA ASP A 199 6.13 28.76 36.39
C ASP A 199 6.63 30.18 36.09
N ARG A 200 7.50 30.31 35.08
CA ARG A 200 8.09 31.59 34.67
C ARG A 200 7.05 32.59 34.17
N SER A 201 5.86 32.15 33.78
CA SER A 201 4.81 33.06 33.31
C SER A 201 4.18 33.88 34.43
N LEU A 202 4.34 33.47 35.70
CA LEU A 202 3.93 34.26 36.87
C LEU A 202 4.88 35.45 37.13
N LEU A 203 6.11 35.41 36.61
CA LEU A 203 7.11 36.47 36.78
C LEU A 203 6.91 37.64 35.80
N LEU A 204 6.04 37.50 34.81
CA LEU A 204 5.74 38.53 33.83
C LEU A 204 4.34 39.10 34.09
N PRO A 205 4.15 40.44 34.11
CA PRO A 205 2.84 41.06 34.31
C PRO A 205 2.00 40.91 33.03
N GLN A 206 1.49 39.71 32.78
CA GLN A 206 0.69 39.39 31.61
C GLN A 206 -0.64 38.76 32.02
N LYS A 207 -1.72 39.13 31.31
CA LYS A 207 -3.03 38.54 31.52
C LYS A 207 -3.02 37.06 31.12
N TYR A 208 -3.27 36.16 32.07
CA TYR A 208 -3.27 34.71 31.90
C TYR A 208 -4.05 34.24 30.66
N VAL A 209 -5.27 34.77 30.49
CA VAL A 209 -6.17 34.42 29.36
C VAL A 209 -5.53 34.71 28.00
N LYS A 210 -4.82 35.84 27.86
CA LYS A 210 -4.18 36.24 26.60
C LYS A 210 -3.03 35.30 26.24
N VAL A 211 -2.24 34.89 27.23
CA VAL A 211 -1.10 33.98 27.03
C VAL A 211 -1.59 32.58 26.68
N THR A 212 -2.60 32.06 27.39
CA THR A 212 -3.18 30.74 27.13
C THR A 212 -3.85 30.67 25.76
N SER A 213 -4.63 31.69 25.37
CA SER A 213 -5.27 31.74 24.05
C SER A 213 -4.24 31.77 22.91
N GLN A 214 -3.15 32.54 23.07
CA GLN A 214 -2.07 32.56 22.07
C GLN A 214 -1.35 31.21 21.94
N ARG A 215 -1.20 30.46 23.03
CA ARG A 215 -0.59 29.12 23.02
C ARG A 215 -1.48 28.09 22.35
N LEU A 216 -2.79 28.13 22.60
CA LEU A 216 -3.76 27.28 21.91
C LEU A 216 -3.76 27.55 20.41
N LEU A 217 -3.81 28.83 20.02
CA LEU A 217 -3.73 29.20 18.60
C LEU A 217 -2.42 28.74 17.95
N PHE A 218 -1.29 28.86 18.67
CA PHE A 218 -0.01 28.36 18.20
C PHE A 218 -0.01 26.84 18.03
N GLY A 219 -0.52 26.08 19.00
CA GLY A 219 -0.64 24.63 18.91
C GLY A 219 -1.50 24.19 17.72
N LEU A 220 -2.62 24.89 17.48
CA LEU A 220 -3.51 24.63 16.35
C LEU A 220 -2.82 24.90 15.01
N LEU A 221 -2.11 26.03 14.88
CA LEU A 221 -1.37 26.36 13.67
C LEU A 221 -0.25 25.36 13.38
N VAL A 222 0.48 24.92 14.41
CA VAL A 222 1.52 23.89 14.27
C VAL A 222 0.90 22.55 13.85
N ALA A 223 -0.20 22.13 14.48
CA ALA A 223 -0.90 20.90 14.12
C ALA A 223 -1.37 20.90 12.65
N PHE A 224 -1.99 22.00 12.20
CA PHE A 224 -2.45 22.15 10.83
C PHE A 224 -1.29 22.15 9.82
N SER A 225 -0.19 22.84 10.15
CA SER A 225 0.99 22.88 9.31
C SER A 225 1.64 21.49 9.19
N LEU A 226 1.75 20.75 10.30
CA LEU A 226 2.26 19.38 10.31
C LEU A 226 1.39 18.45 9.48
N TYR A 227 0.06 18.56 9.63
CA TYR A 227 -0.87 17.77 8.82
C TYR A 227 -0.63 17.95 7.32
N ILE A 228 -0.56 19.21 6.85
CA ILE A 228 -0.30 19.52 5.44
C ILE A 228 1.06 18.99 5.00
N ILE A 229 2.12 19.23 5.77
CA ILE A 229 3.48 18.78 5.44
C ILE A 229 3.52 17.25 5.33
N THR A 230 2.89 16.52 6.25
CA THR A 230 2.84 15.07 6.18
C THR A 230 2.09 14.58 4.95
N CYS A 231 0.94 15.17 4.62
CA CYS A 231 0.23 14.81 3.39
C CYS A 231 1.10 15.02 2.15
N LEU A 232 1.84 16.13 2.09
CA LEU A 232 2.78 16.41 1.01
C LEU A 232 3.94 15.40 0.98
N ILE A 233 4.48 15.00 2.12
CA ILE A 233 5.56 14.01 2.23
C ILE A 233 5.07 12.59 1.88
N ALA A 234 3.81 12.25 2.13
CA ALA A 234 3.25 10.99 1.66
C ALA A 234 3.03 11.01 0.15
N TYR A 235 2.46 12.10 -0.37
CA TYR A 235 2.07 12.21 -1.77
C TYR A 235 3.25 12.42 -2.72
N LEU A 236 4.14 13.39 -2.46
CA LEU A 236 5.16 13.81 -3.42
C LEU A 236 6.17 12.71 -3.78
N PRO A 237 6.75 11.96 -2.82
CA PRO A 237 7.67 10.88 -3.15
C PRO A 237 6.98 9.76 -3.91
N ALA A 238 5.78 9.36 -3.50
CA ALA A 238 4.99 8.35 -4.20
C ALA A 238 4.68 8.77 -5.65
N SER A 239 4.22 10.01 -5.86
CA SER A 239 3.93 10.55 -7.19
C SER A 239 5.17 10.71 -8.06
N PHE A 240 6.32 11.10 -7.50
CA PHE A 240 7.55 11.34 -8.26
C PHE A 240 8.26 10.06 -8.68
N PHE A 241 8.32 9.05 -7.80
CA PHE A 241 9.03 7.81 -8.07
C PHE A 241 8.22 6.79 -8.88
N ILE A 242 6.88 6.81 -8.77
CA ILE A 242 6.04 5.70 -9.23
C ILE A 242 4.96 6.18 -10.20
N GLY A 243 4.57 7.45 -10.12
CA GLY A 243 3.63 8.08 -11.02
C GLY A 243 2.48 8.76 -10.30
N CYS A 244 1.96 9.81 -10.93
CA CYS A 244 0.80 10.56 -10.50
C CYS A 244 -0.39 10.09 -11.36
N ARG A 245 -1.29 9.27 -10.83
CA ARG A 245 -2.58 9.03 -11.47
C ARG A 245 -3.69 9.26 -10.46
N GLU A 246 -4.57 10.19 -10.83
CA GLU A 246 -5.83 10.43 -10.13
C GLU A 246 -6.82 9.32 -10.54
N PHE A 247 -7.74 9.00 -9.63
CA PHE A 247 -8.88 8.12 -9.87
C PHE A 247 -9.78 8.65 -11.00
#